data_AF-E1IDM2-F1
#
_entry.id   AF-E1IDM2-F1
#
_cell.length_a   1.000
_cell.length_b   1.000
_cell.length_c   1.000
_cell.angle_alpha   90.00
_cell.angle_beta   90.00
_cell.angle_gamma   90.00
#
_symmetry.space_group_name_H-M   'P 1'
#
loop_
_entity.id
_entity.type
_entity.pdbx_description
1 polymer ?
#
loop_
_entity_poly.entity_id
_entity_poly.type
_entity_poly.pdbx_seq_one_letter_code
_entity_poly.pdbx_strand_id
1 'polypeptide(L)'
;MYDIDYTEEALDDLQYFRKHEQNIIVDGIDEQLRYEPLVETRNRKPMRANTIAEWELRIEAYRVLYTVGSQVRIVEIQRIGEKRGNAFFFRGRKTDL
;
A
#
# COMPACT_ATOMS: atom_id res chain seq x y z
N MET A 1 -14.14 2.62 -11.05
CA MET A 1 -13.51 3.53 -10.09
C MET A 1 -13.72 2.95 -8.72
N TYR A 2 -12.64 2.84 -7.96
CA TYR A 2 -12.61 2.42 -6.58
C TYR A 2 -12.35 3.65 -5.70
N ASP A 3 -13.03 3.70 -4.56
CA ASP A 3 -12.70 4.64 -3.50
C ASP A 3 -11.48 4.11 -2.73
N ILE A 4 -10.64 5.03 -2.26
CA ILE A 4 -9.43 4.68 -1.51
C ILE A 4 -9.67 5.06 -0.05
N ASP A 5 -9.66 4.07 0.83
CA ASP A 5 -9.72 4.26 2.27
C ASP A 5 -8.39 3.90 2.92
N TYR A 6 -8.07 4.54 4.02
CA TYR A 6 -6.84 4.31 4.79
C TYR A 6 -7.23 3.84 6.19
N THR A 7 -6.62 2.75 6.64
CA THR A 7 -6.68 2.38 8.06
C THR A 7 -5.92 3.40 8.91
N GLU A 8 -6.21 3.44 10.21
CA GLU A 8 -5.45 4.28 11.16
C GLU A 8 -3.94 3.99 11.08
N GLU A 9 -3.58 2.71 10.99
CA GLU A 9 -2.20 2.26 10.85
C GLU A 9 -1.54 2.74 9.55
N ALA A 10 -2.27 2.81 8.43
CA ALA A 10 -1.75 3.36 7.18
C ALA A 10 -1.58 4.88 7.23
N LEU A 11 -2.48 5.60 7.90
CA LEU A 11 -2.36 7.04 8.10
C LEU A 11 -1.15 7.37 8.98
N ASP A 12 -0.96 6.63 10.08
CA ASP A 12 0.20 6.73 10.95
C ASP A 12 1.52 6.47 10.20
N ASP A 13 1.53 5.42 9.37
CA ASP A 13 2.64 5.08 8.51
C ASP A 13 2.95 6.21 7.51
N LEU A 14 1.92 6.79 6.87
CA LEU A 14 2.07 7.89 5.92
C LEU A 14 2.66 9.13 6.60
N GLN A 15 2.18 9.47 7.80
CA GLN A 15 2.64 10.64 8.56
C GLN A 15 4.10 10.57 8.98
N TYR A 16 4.69 9.37 9.03
CA TYR A 16 6.12 9.20 9.32
C TYR A 16 7.03 9.73 8.19
N PHE A 17 6.54 9.75 6.95
CA PHE A 17 7.31 10.23 5.80
C PHE A 17 7.29 11.76 5.69
N ARG A 18 8.26 12.34 4.99
CA ARG A 18 8.29 13.79 4.71
C ARG A 18 7.18 14.17 3.73
N LYS A 19 6.81 15.45 3.73
CA LYS A 19 5.66 15.92 2.93
C LYS A 19 5.76 15.61 1.43
N HIS A 20 6.94 15.70 0.83
CA HIS A 20 7.12 15.38 -0.59
C HIS A 20 6.97 13.87 -0.86
N GLU A 21 7.44 13.02 0.05
CA GLU A 21 7.31 11.58 -0.03
C GLU A 21 5.85 11.16 0.13
N GLN A 22 5.13 11.79 1.07
CA GLN A 22 3.69 11.59 1.22
C GLN A 22 2.93 11.88 -0.07
N ASN A 23 3.25 12.98 -0.75
CA ASN A 23 2.61 13.32 -2.02
C ASN A 23 2.90 12.26 -3.10
N ILE A 24 4.15 11.82 -3.24
CA ILE A 24 4.52 10.74 -4.18
C ILE A 24 3.72 9.47 -3.90
N ILE A 25 3.57 9.10 -2.62
CA ILE A 25 2.83 7.91 -2.21
C ILE A 25 1.34 8.06 -2.53
N VAL A 26 0.72 9.17 -2.13
CA VAL A 26 -0.73 9.39 -2.34
C VAL A 26 -1.07 9.49 -3.82
N ASP A 27 -0.29 10.24 -4.60
CA ASP A 27 -0.49 10.37 -6.05
C ASP A 27 -0.33 9.02 -6.74
N GLY A 28 0.70 8.24 -6.35
CA GLY A 28 0.92 6.90 -6.90
C GLY A 28 -0.15 5.88 -6.49
N ILE A 29 -0.72 5.98 -5.29
CA ILE A 29 -1.86 5.16 -4.87
C ILE A 29 -3.06 5.47 -5.76
N ASP A 30 -3.37 6.74 -5.94
CA ASP A 30 -4.52 7.17 -6.73
C ASP A 30 -4.39 6.75 -8.19
N GLU A 31 -3.23 7.02 -8.80
CA GLU A 31 -2.95 6.65 -10.20
C GLU A 31 -3.06 5.14 -10.43
N GLN A 32 -2.54 4.33 -9.50
CA GLN A 32 -2.40 2.89 -9.73
C GLN A 32 -3.63 2.09 -9.28
N LEU A 33 -4.40 2.54 -8.29
CA LEU A 33 -5.45 1.72 -7.66
C LEU A 33 -6.88 2.20 -7.97
N ARG A 34 -7.08 3.44 -8.42
CA ARG A 34 -8.42 3.99 -8.65
C ARG A 34 -9.24 3.23 -9.69
N TYR A 35 -8.62 2.61 -10.69
CA TYR A 35 -9.35 1.97 -11.79
C TYR A 35 -9.23 0.44 -11.81
N GLU A 36 -8.02 -0.10 -11.64
CA GLU A 36 -7.74 -1.54 -11.82
C GLU A 36 -6.88 -2.12 -10.68
N PRO A 37 -7.33 -2.07 -9.41
CA PRO A 37 -6.52 -2.48 -8.26
C PRO A 37 -6.29 -4.00 -8.17
N LEU A 38 -7.03 -4.80 -8.93
CA LEU A 38 -6.93 -6.28 -8.93
C LEU A 38 -6.14 -6.84 -10.12
N VAL A 39 -5.66 -5.99 -11.03
CA VAL A 39 -4.91 -6.44 -12.22
C VAL A 39 -3.44 -6.54 -11.86
N GLU A 40 -2.79 -7.70 -11.98
CA GLU A 40 -1.35 -7.80 -11.70
C GLU A 40 -0.54 -6.97 -12.70
N THR A 41 0.47 -6.25 -12.20
CA THR A 41 1.43 -5.51 -13.03
C THR A 41 2.85 -5.69 -12.50
N ARG A 42 3.84 -5.12 -13.19
CA ARG A 42 5.21 -5.07 -12.66
C ARG A 42 5.30 -4.44 -11.26
N ASN A 43 4.43 -3.47 -10.98
CA ASN A 43 4.44 -2.72 -9.73
C ASN A 43 3.40 -3.21 -8.72
N ARG A 44 2.46 -4.07 -9.10
CA ARG A 44 1.35 -4.50 -8.25
C ARG A 44 1.22 -6.00 -8.29
N LYS A 45 1.38 -6.67 -7.15
CA LYS A 45 1.43 -8.13 -7.08
C LYS A 45 0.60 -8.68 -5.92
N PRO A 46 -0.07 -9.81 -6.11
CA PRO A 46 -0.70 -10.52 -5.01
C PRO A 46 0.38 -11.03 -4.04
N MET A 47 0.08 -10.93 -2.76
CA MET A 47 0.93 -11.43 -1.68
C MET A 47 0.57 -12.87 -1.33
N ARG A 48 1.49 -13.56 -0.66
CA ARG A 48 1.16 -14.83 0.00
C ARG A 48 0.18 -14.55 1.15
N ALA A 49 -0.61 -15.54 1.53
CA ALA A 49 -1.54 -15.42 2.66
C ALA A 49 -0.80 -14.92 3.92
N ASN A 50 -1.25 -13.77 4.42
CA ASN A 50 -0.74 -13.09 5.60
C ASN A 50 -1.90 -12.35 6.27
N THR A 51 -1.68 -11.78 7.46
CA THR A 51 -2.73 -11.15 8.26
C THR A 51 -2.89 -9.65 7.99
N ILE A 52 -2.09 -9.05 7.10
CA ILE A 52 -2.06 -7.61 6.88
C ILE A 52 -2.81 -7.25 5.59
N ALA A 53 -2.44 -7.84 4.45
CA ALA A 53 -2.97 -7.44 3.16
C ALA A 53 -2.88 -8.53 2.10
N GLU A 54 -3.71 -8.42 1.06
CA GLU A 54 -3.70 -9.35 -0.07
C GLU A 54 -2.77 -8.92 -1.20
N TRP A 55 -2.45 -7.62 -1.30
CA TRP A 55 -1.69 -7.07 -2.41
C TRP A 55 -0.56 -6.12 -1.96
N GLU A 56 0.54 -6.14 -2.71
CA GLU A 56 1.66 -5.21 -2.61
C GLU A 56 1.69 -4.31 -3.85
N LEU A 57 1.65 -3.00 -3.65
CA LEU A 57 1.95 -1.99 -4.67
C LEU A 57 3.32 -1.36 -4.40
N ARG A 58 4.12 -1.25 -5.45
CA ARG A 58 5.42 -0.57 -5.50
C ARG A 58 5.26 0.82 -6.11
N ILE A 59 5.64 1.83 -5.34
CA ILE A 59 5.77 3.22 -5.78
C ILE A 59 7.19 3.65 -5.44
N GLU A 60 8.07 3.72 -6.43
CA GLU A 60 9.50 4.02 -6.23
C GLU A 60 10.16 3.11 -5.16
N ALA A 61 10.60 3.72 -4.05
CA ALA A 61 11.18 3.07 -2.88
C ALA A 61 10.12 2.55 -1.87
N TYR A 62 8.89 3.03 -1.98
CA TYR A 62 7.80 2.74 -1.06
C TYR A 62 7.02 1.49 -1.47
N ARG A 63 6.39 0.87 -0.48
CA ARG A 63 5.45 -0.23 -0.62
C ARG A 63 4.17 0.11 0.11
N VAL A 64 3.08 -0.08 -0.61
CA VAL A 64 1.73 0.10 -0.12
C VAL A 64 1.08 -1.26 -0.10
N LEU A 65 0.63 -1.68 1.08
CA LEU A 65 -0.08 -2.92 1.26
C LEU A 65 -1.57 -2.62 1.32
N TYR A 66 -2.37 -3.32 0.53
CA TYR A 66 -3.80 -3.05 0.45
C TYR A 66 -4.62 -4.32 0.21
N THR A 67 -5.91 -4.21 0.52
CA THR A 67 -6.93 -5.23 0.25
C THR A 67 -8.08 -4.57 -0.49
N VAL A 68 -8.75 -5.32 -1.37
CA VAL A 68 -9.91 -4.81 -2.10
C VAL A 68 -11.17 -5.44 -1.51
N GLY A 69 -12.12 -4.62 -1.09
CA GLY A 69 -13.40 -5.10 -0.60
C GLY A 69 -14.11 -5.96 -1.65
N SER A 70 -14.50 -7.18 -1.30
CA SER A 70 -15.11 -8.12 -2.25
C SER A 70 -16.52 -7.71 -2.70
N GLN A 71 -17.22 -6.91 -1.88
CA GLN A 71 -18.60 -6.49 -2.12
C GLN A 71 -18.75 -4.99 -2.41
N VAL A 72 -17.70 -4.20 -2.16
CA VAL A 72 -17.70 -2.74 -2.25
C VAL A 72 -16.47 -2.34 -3.06
N ARG A 73 -16.61 -1.37 -3.97
CA ARG A 73 -15.47 -0.87 -4.78
C ARG A 73 -14.56 0.03 -3.93
N ILE A 74 -14.03 -0.51 -2.83
CA ILE A 74 -13.15 0.16 -1.90
C ILE A 74 -11.82 -0.58 -1.90
N VAL A 75 -10.75 0.19 -2.04
CA VAL A 75 -9.37 -0.24 -1.82
C VAL A 75 -8.98 0.26 -0.44
N GLU A 76 -8.79 -0.66 0.49
CA GLU A 76 -8.40 -0.34 1.86
C GLU A 76 -6.87 -0.47 1.99
N ILE A 77 -6.21 0.67 2.19
CA ILE A 77 -4.77 0.74 2.43
C ILE A 77 -4.49 0.32 3.87
N GLN A 78 -3.73 -0.76 4.02
CA GLN A 78 -3.46 -1.42 5.30
C GLN A 78 -2.18 -0.88 5.95
N ARG A 79 -1.11 -0.75 5.16
CA ARG A 79 0.22 -0.30 5.62
C ARG A 79 0.97 0.43 4.52
N ILE A 80 1.84 1.36 4.92
CA ILE A 80 2.72 2.12 4.01
C ILE A 80 4.14 2.09 4.56
N GLY A 81 5.10 1.62 3.76
CA GLY A 81 6.45 1.42 4.25
C GLY A 81 7.51 1.43 3.17
N GLU A 82 8.73 1.15 3.56
CA GLU A 82 9.84 0.86 2.66
C GLU A 82 10.10 -0.64 2.64
N LYS A 83 10.69 -1.14 1.54
CA LYS A 83 11.15 -2.54 1.47
C LYS A 83 12.65 -2.57 1.25
N ARG A 84 13.39 -3.15 2.21
CA ARG A 84 14.85 -3.30 2.15
C ARG A 84 15.17 -4.79 2.05
N GLY A 85 15.57 -5.22 0.86
CA GLY A 85 15.68 -6.64 0.53
C GLY A 85 14.31 -7.32 0.58
N ASN A 86 14.16 -8.30 1.46
CA ASN A 86 12.92 -9.06 1.62
C ASN A 86 12.05 -8.58 2.80
N ALA A 87 12.49 -7.57 3.55
CA ALA A 87 11.82 -7.11 4.75
C ALA A 87 11.09 -5.78 4.54
N PHE A 88 9.89 -5.67 5.11
CA PHE A 88 9.13 -4.44 5.17
C PHE A 88 9.51 -3.62 6.40
N PHE A 89 9.55 -2.31 6.22
CA PHE A 89 9.82 -1.35 7.27
C PHE A 89 8.68 -0.34 7.32
N PHE A 90 7.91 -0.39 8.40
CA PHE A 90 6.83 0.57 8.64
C PHE A 90 7.23 1.47 9.81
N ARG A 91 7.21 2.79 9.60
CA ARG A 91 7.71 3.78 10.58
C ARG A 91 9.13 3.45 11.09
N GLY A 92 9.98 2.94 10.19
CA GLY A 92 11.34 2.50 10.49
C GLY A 92 11.46 1.16 11.23
N ARG A 93 10.36 0.49 11.57
CA ARG A 93 10.36 -0.81 12.26
C ARG A 93 10.21 -1.95 11.28
N LYS A 94 11.08 -2.96 11.39
CA LYS A 94 11.01 -4.17 10.58
C LYS A 94 9.76 -4.98 10.92
N THR A 95 9.05 -5.45 9.92
CA THR A 95 7.92 -6.39 10.04
C THR A 95 8.13 -7.55 9.08
N ASP A 96 7.93 -8.76 9.60
CA ASP A 96 7.95 -9.99 8.81
C ASP A 96 6.51 -10.32 8.37
N LEU A 97 6.37 -10.66 7.08
CA LEU A 97 5.10 -10.88 6.37
C LEU A 97 5.14 -12.19 5.57
#